data_AF-A0A3P6RK99-F1
#
_entry.id   AF-A0A3P6RK99-F1
#
_cell.length_a   1.000
_cell.length_b   1.000
_cell.length_c   1.000
_cell.angle_alpha   90.00
_cell.angle_beta   90.00
_cell.angle_gamma   90.00
#
_symmetry.space_group_name_H-M   'P 1'
#
loop_
_entity.id
_entity.type
_entity.pdbx_description
1 polymer ?
#
loop_
_entity_poly.entity_id
_entity_poly.type
_entity_poly.pdbx_seq_one_letter_code
_entity_poly.pdbx_strand_id
1 'polypeptide(L)'
;MLIGSKRVQTQLVSDCPGGFIIDVGEHLRRHLFASTKTDDFLKDVRRLAAENLGVIVPITKEAATLDEFARTRLGLCSRDDQITSYAEFKVQKYSRRHEQPVRRLLCLSETCLVERDPATYAVVCATPLEQIVCLVRLEKDPQQFVVEYMNAEGRVYSAAERDLIIASLVDGIRAAGNEQVFVTSHRFDQPLRLLPHGLLLDEDGESQCMRHVIAPPR
;
A
#
# COMPACT_ATOMS: atom_id res chain seq x y z
N MET A 1 -16.40 -2.96 18.09
CA MET A 1 -15.14 -2.27 17.78
C MET A 1 -14.88 -2.47 16.29
N LEU A 2 -15.21 -1.46 15.48
CA LEU A 2 -15.09 -1.53 14.03
C LEU A 2 -13.61 -1.57 13.68
N ILE A 3 -13.14 -2.73 13.20
CA ILE A 3 -11.89 -2.88 12.48
C ILE A 3 -11.85 -1.75 11.45
N GLY A 4 -10.81 -0.91 11.48
CA GLY A 4 -10.69 0.30 10.66
C GLY A 4 -11.31 0.09 9.29
N SER A 5 -12.39 0.83 9.02
CA SER A 5 -13.30 0.56 7.90
C SER A 5 -12.52 0.50 6.60
N LYS A 6 -12.17 -0.72 6.15
CA LYS A 6 -11.61 -0.93 4.82
C LYS A 6 -12.67 -0.45 3.84
N ARG A 7 -12.52 0.78 3.35
CA ARG A 7 -13.40 1.34 2.33
C ARG A 7 -13.21 0.47 1.10
N VAL A 8 -14.27 -0.24 0.76
CA VAL A 8 -14.40 -0.95 -0.50
C VAL A 8 -15.66 -0.41 -1.15
N GLN A 9 -15.55 0.03 -2.38
CA GLN A 9 -16.69 0.45 -3.19
C GLN A 9 -16.53 -0.08 -4.61
N THR A 10 -17.66 -0.23 -5.28
CA THR A 10 -17.70 -0.77 -6.64
C THR A 10 -18.36 0.24 -7.56
N GLN A 11 -17.90 0.33 -8.80
CA GLN A 11 -18.43 1.24 -9.80
C GLN A 11 -18.50 0.52 -11.15
N LEU A 12 -19.60 0.68 -11.89
CA LEU A 12 -19.71 0.13 -13.24
C LEU A 12 -18.91 0.97 -14.24
N VAL A 13 -18.54 0.38 -15.37
CA VAL A 13 -17.83 1.05 -16.45
C VAL A 13 -18.74 1.14 -17.68
N SER A 14 -19.04 2.35 -18.14
CA SER A 14 -20.07 2.59 -19.16
C SER A 14 -19.64 2.23 -20.58
N ASP A 15 -18.35 2.36 -20.88
CA ASP A 15 -17.72 2.14 -22.20
C ASP A 15 -16.96 0.80 -22.28
N CYS A 16 -17.18 -0.10 -21.32
CA CYS A 16 -16.58 -1.43 -21.27
C CYS A 16 -17.65 -2.49 -20.93
N PRO A 17 -18.09 -3.32 -21.90
CA PRO A 17 -19.09 -4.35 -21.63
C PRO A 17 -18.67 -5.32 -20.52
N GLY A 18 -19.47 -5.41 -19.46
CA GLY A 18 -19.16 -6.21 -18.28
C GLY A 18 -18.00 -5.66 -17.43
N GLY A 19 -17.60 -4.41 -17.67
CA GLY A 19 -16.54 -3.74 -16.93
C GLY A 19 -17.02 -3.21 -15.58
N PHE A 20 -16.21 -3.39 -14.55
CA PHE A 20 -16.44 -2.82 -13.23
C PHE A 20 -15.12 -2.51 -12.53
N ILE A 21 -15.15 -1.51 -11.66
CA ILE A 21 -14.04 -1.05 -10.84
C ILE A 21 -14.31 -1.43 -9.40
N ILE A 22 -13.30 -1.93 -8.70
CA ILE A 22 -13.28 -2.07 -7.25
C ILE A 22 -12.25 -1.08 -6.70
N ASP A 23 -12.71 -0.12 -5.91
CA ASP A 23 -11.82 0.76 -5.14
C ASP A 23 -11.55 0.12 -3.78
N VAL A 24 -10.28 0.04 -3.38
CA VAL A 24 -9.85 -0.69 -2.19
C VAL A 24 -8.98 0.17 -1.28
N GLY A 25 -9.29 0.12 0.02
CA GLY A 25 -8.51 0.72 1.08
C GLY A 25 -8.79 2.21 1.28
N GLU A 26 -8.10 2.81 2.23
CA GLU A 26 -8.30 4.22 2.63
C GLU A 26 -8.03 5.20 1.49
N HIS A 27 -7.09 4.85 0.62
CA HIS A 27 -6.68 5.67 -0.52
C HIS A 27 -7.46 5.39 -1.80
N LEU A 28 -8.47 4.51 -1.73
CA LEU A 28 -9.36 4.17 -2.83
C LEU A 28 -8.60 3.78 -4.10
N ARG A 29 -7.58 2.91 -3.97
CA ARG A 29 -6.84 2.42 -5.13
C ARG A 29 -7.81 1.66 -6.02
N ARG A 30 -7.84 1.99 -7.31
CA ARG A 30 -8.86 1.51 -8.24
C ARG A 30 -8.36 0.31 -9.02
N HIS A 31 -9.19 -0.73 -9.12
CA HIS A 31 -8.89 -1.96 -9.82
C HIS A 31 -9.99 -2.27 -10.84
N LEU A 32 -9.64 -2.25 -12.13
CA LEU A 32 -10.55 -2.57 -13.23
C LEU A 32 -10.60 -4.07 -13.48
N PHE A 33 -11.81 -4.60 -13.63
CA PHE A 33 -12.11 -5.97 -14.00
C PHE A 33 -13.17 -6.00 -15.10
N ALA A 34 -13.28 -7.13 -15.79
CA ALA A 34 -14.37 -7.39 -16.72
C ALA A 34 -14.90 -8.82 -16.54
N SER A 35 -16.22 -8.99 -16.58
CA SER A 35 -16.87 -10.29 -16.46
C SER A 35 -18.15 -10.36 -17.29
N THR A 36 -18.42 -11.53 -17.87
CA THR A 36 -19.69 -11.82 -18.56
C THR A 36 -20.86 -11.96 -17.59
N LYS A 37 -20.61 -12.13 -16.28
CA LYS A 37 -21.62 -12.27 -15.22
C LYS A 37 -21.45 -11.21 -14.14
N THR A 38 -21.30 -9.95 -14.56
CA THR A 38 -20.97 -8.84 -13.66
C THR A 38 -22.03 -8.65 -12.57
N ASP A 39 -23.33 -8.67 -12.92
CA ASP A 39 -24.40 -8.47 -11.94
C ASP A 39 -24.43 -9.55 -10.86
N ASP A 40 -24.34 -10.82 -11.26
CA ASP A 40 -24.28 -11.95 -10.34
C ASP A 40 -23.04 -11.87 -9.44
N PHE A 41 -21.88 -11.57 -10.03
CA PHE A 41 -20.62 -11.42 -9.30
C PHE A 41 -20.71 -10.31 -8.25
N LEU A 42 -21.18 -9.10 -8.62
CA LEU A 42 -21.30 -7.99 -7.68
C LEU A 42 -22.35 -8.26 -6.60
N LYS A 43 -23.43 -8.96 -6.93
CA LYS A 43 -24.42 -9.42 -5.95
C LYS A 43 -23.80 -10.38 -4.93
N ASP A 44 -23.01 -11.35 -5.38
CA ASP A 44 -22.32 -12.28 -4.50
C ASP A 44 -21.24 -11.59 -3.66
N VAL A 45 -20.46 -10.67 -4.23
CA VAL A 45 -19.49 -9.86 -3.48
C VAL A 45 -20.17 -9.13 -2.32
N ARG A 46 -21.30 -8.46 -2.58
CA ARG A 46 -22.06 -7.73 -1.55
C ARG A 46 -22.60 -8.67 -0.47
N ARG A 47 -23.20 -9.78 -0.88
CA ARG A 47 -23.77 -10.78 0.03
C ARG A 47 -22.69 -11.39 0.92
N LEU A 48 -21.62 -11.92 0.32
CA LEU A 48 -20.55 -12.60 1.05
C LEU A 48 -19.76 -11.65 1.95
N ALA A 49 -19.50 -10.40 1.52
CA ALA A 49 -18.84 -9.41 2.35
C ALA A 49 -19.68 -9.03 3.58
N ALA A 50 -21.00 -8.87 3.41
CA ALA A 50 -21.89 -8.58 4.53
C ALA A 50 -22.02 -9.79 5.49
N GLU A 51 -22.26 -10.99 4.95
CA GLU A 51 -22.51 -12.20 5.73
C GLU A 51 -21.27 -12.68 6.50
N ASN A 52 -20.07 -12.57 5.91
CA ASN A 52 -18.86 -13.16 6.49
C ASN A 52 -17.92 -12.15 7.12
N LEU A 53 -17.94 -10.89 6.65
CA LEU A 53 -17.00 -9.85 7.10
C LEU A 53 -17.70 -8.65 7.76
N GLY A 54 -19.03 -8.57 7.71
CA GLY A 54 -19.77 -7.39 8.17
C GLY A 54 -19.45 -6.12 7.36
N VAL A 55 -18.94 -6.26 6.14
CA VAL A 55 -18.54 -5.14 5.29
C VAL A 55 -19.62 -4.86 4.25
N ILE A 56 -20.08 -3.61 4.20
CA ILE A 56 -21.01 -3.14 3.17
C ILE A 56 -20.20 -2.67 1.97
N VAL A 57 -20.43 -3.27 0.82
CA VAL A 57 -19.83 -2.88 -0.46
C VAL A 57 -20.88 -2.14 -1.30
N PRO A 58 -20.87 -0.80 -1.36
CA PRO A 58 -21.79 -0.04 -2.20
C PRO A 58 -21.43 -0.18 -3.69
N ILE A 59 -22.45 -0.11 -4.54
CA ILE A 59 -22.30 0.10 -5.98
C ILE A 59 -22.64 1.57 -6.26
N THR A 60 -21.67 2.32 -6.75
CA THR A 60 -21.83 3.72 -7.15
C THR A 60 -22.78 3.79 -8.34
N LYS A 61 -23.76 4.70 -8.27
CA LYS A 61 -24.80 4.85 -9.30
C LYS A 61 -24.24 5.41 -10.62
N GLU A 62 -23.24 6.27 -10.52
CA GLU A 62 -22.57 6.87 -11.68
C GLU A 62 -21.54 5.89 -12.23
N ALA A 63 -21.66 5.52 -13.50
CA ALA A 63 -20.68 4.67 -14.17
C ALA A 63 -19.48 5.49 -14.63
N ALA A 64 -18.28 4.99 -14.38
CA ALA A 64 -17.05 5.62 -14.88
C ALA A 64 -16.78 5.23 -16.34
N THR A 65 -15.93 5.99 -17.02
CA THR A 65 -15.34 5.57 -18.31
C THR A 65 -13.97 4.92 -18.11
N LEU A 66 -13.49 4.16 -19.11
CA LEU A 66 -12.13 3.61 -19.12
C LEU A 66 -11.06 4.71 -19.05
N ASP A 67 -11.33 5.84 -19.68
CA ASP A 67 -10.47 7.01 -19.68
C ASP A 67 -10.41 7.67 -18.29
N GLU A 68 -11.55 7.89 -17.64
CA GLU A 68 -11.61 8.34 -16.25
C GLU A 68 -10.87 7.39 -15.32
N PHE A 69 -11.05 6.08 -15.49
CA PHE A 69 -10.28 5.08 -14.75
C PHE A 69 -8.78 5.25 -14.98
N ALA A 70 -8.32 5.39 -16.22
CA ALA A 70 -6.91 5.55 -16.53
C ALA A 70 -6.28 6.76 -15.82
N ARG A 71 -7.01 7.88 -15.74
CA ARG A 71 -6.58 9.11 -15.04
C ARG A 71 -6.62 8.97 -13.51
N THR A 72 -7.52 8.16 -12.98
CA THR A 72 -7.79 8.08 -11.52
C THR A 72 -7.39 6.76 -10.87
N ARG A 73 -6.72 5.86 -11.61
CA ARG A 73 -6.42 4.48 -11.18
C ARG A 73 -5.62 4.37 -9.87
N LEU A 74 -4.90 5.42 -9.48
CA LEU A 74 -4.11 5.47 -8.24
C LEU A 74 -4.95 5.92 -7.03
N GLY A 75 -6.26 6.14 -7.21
CA GLY A 75 -7.13 6.65 -6.17
C GLY A 75 -6.78 8.09 -5.80
N LEU A 76 -6.72 8.38 -4.50
CA LEU A 76 -6.38 9.71 -3.99
C LEU A 76 -4.99 10.19 -4.40
N CYS A 77 -4.07 9.26 -4.68
CA CYS A 77 -2.73 9.57 -5.18
C CYS A 77 -2.72 9.96 -6.67
N SER A 78 -3.85 10.00 -7.38
CA SER A 78 -3.85 10.31 -8.81
C SER A 78 -3.68 11.79 -9.13
N ARG A 79 -3.82 12.67 -8.13
CA ARG A 79 -3.69 14.12 -8.34
C ARG A 79 -2.23 14.49 -8.60
N ASP A 80 -2.01 15.44 -9.50
CA ASP A 80 -0.66 15.84 -9.94
C ASP A 80 0.24 16.28 -8.78
N ASP A 81 -0.32 16.99 -7.79
CA ASP A 81 0.39 17.42 -6.58
C ASP A 81 0.93 16.24 -5.76
N GLN A 82 0.22 15.11 -5.77
CA GLN A 82 0.58 13.92 -5.00
C GLN A 82 1.70 13.11 -5.67
N ILE A 83 1.88 13.21 -6.99
CA ILE A 83 2.84 12.42 -7.77
C ILE A 83 4.02 13.23 -8.30
N THR A 84 4.05 14.54 -8.04
CA THR A 84 5.18 15.41 -8.39
C THR A 84 6.35 15.11 -7.45
N SER A 85 7.42 14.54 -8.00
CA SER A 85 8.54 14.03 -7.21
C SER A 85 9.69 15.04 -7.11
N TYR A 86 10.30 15.14 -5.93
CA TYR A 86 11.50 15.97 -5.68
C TYR A 86 12.79 15.14 -5.63
N ALA A 87 12.71 13.82 -5.51
CA ALA A 87 13.85 12.92 -5.58
C ALA A 87 13.51 11.67 -6.39
N GLU A 88 14.53 11.09 -7.02
CA GLU A 88 14.41 9.92 -7.90
C GLU A 88 15.63 9.01 -7.79
N PHE A 89 15.37 7.70 -7.71
CA PHE A 89 16.40 6.67 -7.59
C PHE A 89 16.16 5.54 -8.59
N LYS A 90 17.24 5.01 -9.18
CA LYS A 90 17.15 3.87 -10.09
C LYS A 90 17.19 2.57 -9.28
N VAL A 91 16.12 1.77 -9.38
CA VAL A 91 16.00 0.52 -8.62
C VAL A 91 15.61 -0.66 -9.51
N GLN A 92 15.89 -1.87 -9.03
CA GLN A 92 15.28 -3.10 -9.52
C GLN A 92 14.21 -3.56 -8.53
N LYS A 93 12.97 -3.71 -8.98
CA LYS A 93 11.86 -4.21 -8.17
C LYS A 93 11.68 -5.71 -8.36
N TYR A 94 11.59 -6.44 -7.26
CA TYR A 94 11.27 -7.86 -7.25
C TYR A 94 9.78 -8.02 -6.94
N SER A 95 9.08 -8.80 -7.75
CA SER A 95 7.65 -9.05 -7.59
C SER A 95 7.30 -10.44 -8.09
N ARG A 96 6.32 -11.09 -7.46
CA ARG A 96 5.79 -12.39 -7.91
C ARG A 96 5.15 -12.35 -9.31
N ARG A 97 4.89 -11.15 -9.85
CA ARG A 97 4.31 -10.96 -11.19
C ARG A 97 5.33 -11.12 -12.32
N HIS A 98 6.63 -11.12 -12.00
CA HIS A 98 7.70 -11.17 -12.98
C HIS A 98 8.77 -12.15 -12.51
N GLU A 99 9.23 -13.02 -13.40
CA GLU A 99 10.33 -13.96 -13.09
C GLU A 99 11.65 -13.23 -12.85
N GLN A 100 11.87 -12.12 -13.56
CA GLN A 100 13.07 -11.30 -13.47
C GLN A 100 12.78 -9.96 -12.77
N PRO A 101 13.77 -9.38 -12.08
CA PRO A 101 13.63 -8.06 -11.47
C PRO A 101 13.36 -6.99 -12.54
N VAL A 102 12.43 -6.09 -12.26
CA VAL A 102 12.01 -5.07 -13.22
C VAL A 102 12.59 -3.71 -12.85
N ARG A 103 13.19 -3.02 -13.82
CA ARG A 103 13.72 -1.66 -13.62
C ARG A 103 12.59 -0.67 -13.35
N ARG A 104 12.77 0.17 -12.33
CA ARG A 104 11.85 1.26 -11.95
C ARG A 104 12.65 2.49 -11.56
N LEU A 105 12.03 3.65 -11.74
CA LEU A 105 12.40 4.85 -11.01
C LEU A 105 11.57 4.87 -9.74
N LEU A 106 12.23 4.88 -8.58
CA LEU A 106 11.60 5.03 -7.28
C LEU A 106 11.73 6.49 -6.87
N CYS A 107 10.61 7.19 -6.83
CA CYS A 107 10.57 8.63 -6.66
C CYS A 107 9.85 9.00 -5.37
N LEU A 108 10.33 10.05 -4.69
CA LEU A 108 9.67 10.64 -3.54
C LEU A 108 8.95 11.92 -3.96
N SER A 109 7.65 11.99 -3.68
CA SER A 109 6.90 13.25 -3.61
C SER A 109 6.75 13.69 -2.17
N GLU A 110 6.10 14.83 -1.94
CA GLU A 110 5.80 15.33 -0.59
C GLU A 110 4.95 14.36 0.23
N THR A 111 4.12 13.55 -0.42
CA THR A 111 3.12 12.70 0.26
C THR A 111 3.18 11.24 -0.15
N CYS A 112 3.86 10.88 -1.24
CA CYS A 112 3.83 9.53 -1.81
C CYS A 112 5.21 8.99 -2.19
N LEU A 113 5.35 7.68 -2.06
CA LEU A 113 6.36 6.89 -2.76
C LEU A 113 5.81 6.47 -4.12
N VAL A 114 6.45 6.92 -5.20
CA VAL A 114 5.99 6.75 -6.58
C VAL A 114 6.95 5.83 -7.33
N GLU A 115 6.41 4.84 -8.03
CA GLU A 115 7.17 4.02 -8.97
C GLU A 115 6.84 4.50 -10.39
N ARG A 116 7.86 4.81 -11.19
CA ARG A 116 7.72 5.15 -12.62
C ARG A 116 8.43 4.15 -13.50
N ASP A 117 7.91 4.02 -14.72
CA ASP A 117 8.58 3.32 -15.79
C ASP A 117 9.76 4.18 -16.31
N PRO A 118 10.98 3.63 -16.40
CA PRO A 118 12.15 4.42 -16.77
C PRO A 118 12.18 4.84 -18.25
N ALA A 119 11.42 4.21 -19.13
CA ALA A 119 11.41 4.53 -20.56
C ALA A 119 10.35 5.59 -20.91
N THR A 120 9.16 5.47 -20.32
CA THR A 120 7.99 6.31 -20.61
C THR A 120 7.74 7.38 -19.58
N TYR A 121 8.40 7.30 -18.42
CA TYR A 121 8.14 8.14 -17.23
C TYR A 121 6.72 8.01 -16.65
N ALA A 122 5.92 7.09 -17.19
CA ALA A 122 4.57 6.85 -16.72
C ALA A 122 4.60 6.36 -15.28
N VAL A 123 3.74 6.94 -14.44
CA VAL A 123 3.52 6.42 -13.09
C VAL A 123 2.98 5.00 -13.23
N VAL A 124 3.60 4.05 -12.52
CA VAL A 124 3.20 2.65 -12.43
C VAL A 124 2.38 2.43 -11.17
N CYS A 125 2.85 2.95 -10.04
CA CYS A 125 2.21 2.86 -8.74
C CYS A 125 2.54 4.11 -7.92
N ALA A 126 1.62 4.52 -7.05
CA ALA A 126 1.89 5.49 -5.99
C ALA A 126 1.38 4.88 -4.67
N THR A 127 2.07 5.13 -3.58
CA THR A 127 1.65 4.70 -2.25
C THR A 127 1.95 5.83 -1.27
N PRO A 128 0.97 6.28 -0.48
CA PRO A 128 1.19 7.34 0.51
C PRO A 128 2.29 6.98 1.50
N LEU A 129 3.08 7.97 1.91
CA LEU A 129 4.18 7.78 2.84
C LEU A 129 3.68 7.41 4.25
N GLU A 130 2.49 7.87 4.64
CA GLU A 130 1.82 7.47 5.89
C GLU A 130 1.51 5.96 5.96
N GLN A 131 1.41 5.28 4.82
CA GLN A 131 1.13 3.84 4.77
C GLN A 131 2.40 3.00 4.94
N ILE A 132 3.59 3.61 5.02
CA ILE A 132 4.85 2.91 5.24
C ILE A 132 5.06 2.71 6.74
N VAL A 133 5.28 1.47 7.14
CA VAL A 133 5.52 1.09 8.55
C VAL A 133 7.00 1.19 8.86
N CYS A 134 7.83 0.52 8.07
CA CYS A 134 9.27 0.48 8.29
C CYS A 134 10.01 0.15 7.00
N LEU A 135 11.32 0.39 7.04
CA LEU A 135 12.26 0.03 6.00
C LEU A 135 13.15 -1.09 6.51
N VAL A 136 13.30 -2.15 5.72
CA VAL A 136 14.17 -3.28 6.07
C VAL A 136 15.42 -3.24 5.21
N ARG A 137 16.56 -2.99 5.83
CA ARG A 137 17.89 -3.07 5.24
C ARG A 137 18.35 -4.52 5.28
N LEU A 138 18.29 -5.24 4.15
CA LEU A 138 18.60 -6.67 4.15
C LEU A 138 20.11 -6.91 4.36
N GLU A 139 20.45 -7.75 5.36
CA GLU A 139 21.86 -8.05 5.69
C GLU A 139 22.53 -8.95 4.67
N LYS A 140 21.77 -9.88 4.07
CA LYS A 140 22.29 -10.88 3.12
C LYS A 140 22.68 -10.29 1.78
N ASP A 141 22.08 -9.17 1.39
CA ASP A 141 22.36 -8.51 0.12
C ASP A 141 22.54 -7.00 0.37
N PRO A 142 23.76 -6.45 0.15
CA PRO A 142 24.08 -5.06 0.44
C PRO A 142 23.34 -4.07 -0.46
N GLN A 143 22.69 -4.52 -1.53
CA GLN A 143 21.92 -3.68 -2.44
C GLN A 143 20.42 -3.76 -2.18
N GLN A 144 19.94 -4.80 -1.49
CA GLN A 144 18.50 -4.99 -1.29
C GLN A 144 17.94 -4.34 -0.03
N PHE A 145 16.73 -3.82 -0.18
CA PHE A 145 15.91 -3.33 0.91
C PHE A 145 14.44 -3.64 0.67
N VAL A 146 13.64 -3.50 1.72
CA VAL A 146 12.19 -3.71 1.70
C VAL A 146 11.50 -2.47 2.23
N VAL A 147 10.40 -2.10 1.59
CA VAL A 147 9.43 -1.15 2.14
C VAL A 147 8.24 -1.97 2.62
N GLU A 148 7.99 -1.97 3.94
CA GLU A 148 6.83 -2.63 4.55
C GLU A 148 5.69 -1.64 4.75
N TYR A 149 4.47 -2.05 4.40
CA TYR A 149 3.28 -1.20 4.45
C TYR A 149 2.27 -1.68 5.49
N MET A 150 1.33 -0.81 5.88
CA MET A 150 0.28 -1.08 6.87
C MET A 150 -0.57 -2.32 6.54
N ASN A 151 -0.72 -2.65 5.26
CA ASN A 151 -1.44 -3.83 4.79
C ASN A 151 -0.63 -5.14 4.88
N ALA A 152 0.53 -5.11 5.56
CA ALA A 152 1.52 -6.19 5.66
C ALA A 152 2.11 -6.66 4.32
N GLU A 153 1.91 -5.90 3.25
CA GLU A 153 2.66 -6.11 2.01
C GLU A 153 4.09 -5.58 2.20
N GLY A 154 5.08 -6.31 1.68
CA GLY A 154 6.46 -5.85 1.60
C GLY A 154 6.91 -5.79 0.15
N ARG A 155 7.38 -4.63 -0.32
CA ARG A 155 7.96 -4.48 -1.67
C ARG A 155 9.47 -4.51 -1.58
N VAL A 156 10.10 -5.38 -2.38
CA VAL A 156 11.55 -5.58 -2.40
C VAL A 156 12.16 -4.83 -3.56
N TYR A 157 13.23 -4.10 -3.25
CA TYR A 157 14.00 -3.33 -4.22
C TYR A 157 15.49 -3.64 -4.06
N SER A 158 16.25 -3.48 -5.14
CA SER A 158 17.71 -3.50 -5.13
C SER A 158 18.28 -2.26 -5.82
N ALA A 159 19.32 -1.66 -5.24
CA ALA A 159 20.08 -0.56 -5.81
C ALA A 159 21.49 -0.48 -5.21
N ALA A 160 22.46 -0.01 -5.99
CA ALA A 160 23.83 0.20 -5.51
C ALA A 160 23.89 1.25 -4.38
N GLU A 161 23.04 2.27 -4.47
CA GLU A 161 22.93 3.36 -3.50
C GLU A 161 21.85 3.11 -2.42
N ARG A 162 21.63 1.84 -2.05
CA ARG A 162 20.59 1.42 -1.08
C ARG A 162 20.52 2.30 0.17
N ASP A 163 21.64 2.51 0.83
CA ASP A 163 21.66 3.21 2.13
C ASP A 163 21.34 4.70 1.96
N LEU A 164 21.67 5.31 0.81
CA LEU A 164 21.22 6.66 0.44
C LEU A 164 19.71 6.69 0.24
N ILE A 165 19.15 5.73 -0.49
CA ILE A 165 17.70 5.62 -0.71
C ILE A 165 16.97 5.50 0.64
N ILE A 166 17.43 4.60 1.51
CA ILE A 166 16.82 4.42 2.83
C ILE A 166 16.86 5.73 3.63
N ALA A 167 17.98 6.44 3.65
CA ALA A 167 18.08 7.73 4.34
C ALA A 167 17.07 8.74 3.78
N SER A 168 17.02 8.91 2.46
CA SER A 168 16.06 9.81 1.80
C SER A 168 14.60 9.41 2.05
N LEU A 169 14.28 8.12 2.08
CA LEU A 169 12.95 7.63 2.40
C LEU A 169 12.58 7.96 3.85
N VAL A 170 13.48 7.73 4.82
CA VAL A 170 13.22 8.09 6.23
C VAL A 170 12.92 9.58 6.36
N ASP A 171 13.75 10.43 5.76
CA ASP A 171 13.58 11.88 5.84
C ASP A 171 12.26 12.31 5.19
N GLY A 172 11.96 11.81 3.99
CA GLY A 172 10.73 12.12 3.27
C GLY A 172 9.47 11.64 3.99
N ILE A 173 9.48 10.43 4.57
CA ILE A 173 8.35 9.86 5.30
C ILE A 173 8.08 10.65 6.59
N ARG A 174 9.13 11.03 7.32
CA ARG A 174 9.00 11.85 8.54
C ARG A 174 8.51 13.26 8.21
N ALA A 175 9.04 13.87 7.15
CA ALA A 175 8.59 15.17 6.69
C ALA A 175 7.10 15.17 6.28
N ALA A 176 6.59 14.04 5.78
CA ALA A 176 5.17 13.83 5.48
C ALA A 176 4.29 13.58 6.71
N GLY A 177 4.83 13.65 7.94
CA GLY A 177 4.11 13.50 9.20
C GLY A 177 4.12 12.08 9.80
N ASN A 178 4.77 11.11 9.15
CA ASN A 178 4.93 9.76 9.70
C ASN A 178 6.27 9.64 10.45
N GLU A 179 6.29 10.18 11.67
CA GLU A 179 7.47 10.21 12.53
C GLU A 179 7.90 8.83 13.06
N GLN A 180 6.95 7.88 13.08
CA GLN A 180 7.13 6.54 13.63
C GLN A 180 7.90 5.60 12.71
N VAL A 181 8.24 6.02 11.49
CA VAL A 181 9.03 5.19 10.59
C VAL A 181 10.42 4.92 11.17
N PHE A 182 10.86 3.69 11.04
CA PHE A 182 12.17 3.23 11.51
C PHE A 182 12.80 2.25 10.51
N VAL A 183 14.10 1.99 10.72
CA VAL A 183 14.89 1.06 9.91
C VAL A 183 15.25 -0.17 10.75
N THR A 184 15.11 -1.36 10.16
CA THR A 184 15.50 -2.63 10.78
C THR A 184 16.34 -3.47 9.82
N SER A 185 17.09 -4.44 10.34
CA SER A 185 17.92 -5.37 9.55
C SER A 185 17.18 -6.65 9.13
N HIS A 186 16.04 -6.95 9.76
CA HIS A 186 15.26 -8.15 9.52
C HIS A 186 13.78 -7.81 9.39
N ARG A 187 13.05 -8.62 8.60
CA ARG A 187 11.60 -8.49 8.50
C ARG A 187 10.95 -8.92 9.81
N PHE A 188 9.89 -8.23 10.19
CA PHE A 188 9.06 -8.68 11.30
C PHE A 188 8.24 -9.88 10.88
N ASP A 189 8.15 -10.87 11.76
CA ASP A 189 7.18 -11.93 11.58
C ASP A 189 5.82 -11.41 12.05
N GLN A 190 4.93 -11.17 11.10
CA GLN A 190 3.60 -10.59 11.36
C GLN A 190 2.81 -11.31 12.49
N PRO A 191 2.84 -12.65 12.61
CA PRO A 191 2.19 -13.39 13.70
C PRO A 191 2.76 -13.08 15.10
N LEU A 192 3.96 -12.51 15.20
CA LEU A 192 4.59 -12.16 16.47
C LEU A 192 4.20 -10.75 16.95
N ARG A 193 3.43 -9.99 16.17
CA ARG A 193 2.91 -8.69 16.61
C ARG A 193 1.77 -8.90 17.61
N LEU A 194 1.86 -8.22 18.74
CA LEU A 194 0.77 -8.14 19.73
C LEU A 194 -0.44 -7.36 19.21
N LEU A 195 -0.22 -6.42 18.27
CA LEU A 195 -1.24 -5.53 17.74
C LEU A 195 -1.13 -5.39 16.21
N PRO A 196 -2.26 -5.21 15.50
CA PRO A 196 -2.26 -4.74 14.12
C PRO A 196 -1.45 -3.44 13.94
N HIS A 197 -1.06 -3.14 12.70
CA HIS A 197 -0.46 -1.85 12.39
C HIS A 197 -1.49 -0.71 12.60
N GLY A 198 -1.04 0.42 13.14
CA GLY A 198 -1.88 1.60 13.36
C GLY A 198 -2.79 1.56 14.60
N LEU A 199 -2.76 0.47 15.38
CA LEU A 199 -3.45 0.39 16.66
C LEU A 199 -2.45 0.64 17.80
N LEU A 200 -2.76 1.61 18.65
CA LEU A 200 -2.06 1.84 19.90
C LEU A 200 -2.82 1.14 21.04
N LEU A 201 -2.07 0.68 22.04
CA LEU A 201 -2.66 0.27 23.31
C LEU A 201 -3.04 1.53 24.09
N ASP A 202 -4.00 1.36 24.98
CA ASP A 202 -4.19 2.30 26.07
C ASP A 202 -3.04 2.17 27.09
N GLU A 203 -2.90 3.16 27.98
CA GLU A 203 -1.83 3.17 28.99
C GLU A 203 -1.82 1.90 29.85
N ASP A 204 -3.01 1.36 30.16
CA ASP A 204 -3.18 0.12 30.91
C ASP A 204 -2.66 -1.10 30.13
N GLY A 205 -3.00 -1.21 28.84
CA GLY A 205 -2.53 -2.25 27.96
C GLY A 205 -1.01 -2.20 27.74
N GLU A 206 -0.46 -1.00 27.56
CA GLU A 206 0.99 -0.80 27.47
C GLU A 206 1.69 -1.23 28.76
N SER A 207 1.17 -0.80 29.91
CA SER A 207 1.68 -1.15 31.23
C SER A 207 1.68 -2.67 31.47
N GLN A 208 0.64 -3.36 31.02
CA GLN A 208 0.54 -4.80 31.13
C GLN A 208 1.55 -5.51 30.22
N CYS A 209 1.77 -5.03 28.99
CA CYS A 209 2.80 -5.58 28.10
C CYS A 209 4.20 -5.38 28.70
N MET A 210 4.47 -4.21 29.29
CA MET A 210 5.77 -3.90 29.92
C MET A 210 6.10 -4.83 31.09
N ARG A 211 5.10 -5.28 31.87
CA ARG A 211 5.32 -6.27 32.94
C ARG A 211 5.94 -7.57 32.43
N HIS A 212 5.52 -8.03 31.26
CA HIS A 212 6.03 -9.27 30.64
C HIS A 212 7.43 -9.11 30.04
N VAL A 213 7.86 -7.87 29.73
CA VAL A 213 9.23 -7.57 29.33
C VAL A 213 10.16 -7.61 30.55
N ILE A 214 9.72 -7.05 31.69
CA ILE A 214 10.52 -6.96 32.93
C ILE A 214 10.58 -8.33 33.64
N ALA A 215 9.48 -9.07 33.65
CA ALA A 215 9.38 -10.41 34.23
C ALA A 215 8.73 -11.37 33.23
N PRO A 216 9.52 -12.00 32.35
CA PRO A 216 9.01 -12.97 31.39
C PRO A 216 8.24 -14.08 32.12
N PRO A 217 7.01 -14.41 31.70
CA PRO A 217 6.28 -15.55 32.28
C PRO A 217 7.11 -16.83 32.11
N ARG A 218 7.20 -17.62 33.18
CA ARG A 218 7.94 -18.89 33.20
C ARG A 218 7.26 -19.96 32.35
#